data_AF-A0A7K7SAA4-F1
#
_entry.id   AF-A0A7K7SAA4-F1
#
_cell.length_a   1.000
_cell.length_b   1.000
_cell.length_c   1.000
_cell.angle_alpha   90.00
_cell.angle_beta   90.00
_cell.angle_gamma   90.00
#
_symmetry.space_group_name_H-M   'P 1'
#
loop_
_entity.id
_entity.type
_entity.pdbx_description
1 polymer ?
#
loop_
_entity_poly.entity_id
_entity_poly.type
_entity_poly.pdbx_seq_one_letter_code
_entity_poly.pdbx_strand_id
1 'polypeptide(L)'
;GHRGVDSTGETTYKKTTSSALKGAIQLGITHTVGSLSTKPERDVLMQDFYVVESIFFPSEGSNLTPAHHYNDFRFKTYAPVAFRYFRELFGIRPDDYLYSLCSEPLIELSNSGASGSLFYVSSDDEFIIKTVQHKEAEFLQKLLPGYYMNLNQNPRTLLPKFYGLYCVQAGGKNIRIVVMNNLLPRSVRMHLKYDLKGSTYKRRASPKERDKAFPTFKDLDFMQDLPDGLFLDADMYNALCKTLQRDCLVLQSFKIMDYSLLVAIHSLDQAQRERAAAGAPRDRDRERDPRGRPAAQRALYSTAMESIQGEARRGGTIETDDQ
;
A
#
# COMPACT_ATOMS: atom_id res chain seq x y z
N GLY A 1 -23.88 8.47 -0.81
CA GLY A 1 -22.40 8.39 -0.85
C GLY A 1 -21.96 7.59 -2.06
N HIS A 2 -20.66 7.54 -2.38
CA HIS A 2 -20.15 6.68 -3.47
C HIS A 2 -20.22 5.18 -3.12
N ARG A 3 -20.11 4.85 -1.84
CA ARG A 3 -20.27 3.50 -1.30
C ARG A 3 -21.72 3.25 -0.86
N GLY A 4 -22.23 2.05 -1.10
CA GLY A 4 -23.53 1.58 -0.65
C GLY A 4 -23.54 0.06 -0.48
N VAL A 5 -24.72 -0.50 -0.21
CA VAL A 5 -24.97 -1.95 -0.17
C VAL A 5 -26.17 -2.19 -1.09
N ASP A 6 -26.10 -3.21 -1.95
CA ASP A 6 -27.21 -3.56 -2.83
C ASP A 6 -28.24 -4.47 -2.14
N SER A 7 -29.27 -4.89 -2.87
CA SER A 7 -30.34 -5.75 -2.37
C SER A 7 -29.87 -7.14 -1.94
N THR A 8 -28.68 -7.58 -2.35
CA THR A 8 -28.08 -8.88 -2.00
C THR A 8 -27.19 -8.79 -0.77
N GLY A 9 -26.97 -7.59 -0.24
CA GLY A 9 -26.04 -7.36 0.86
C GLY A 9 -24.60 -7.11 0.40
N GLU A 10 -24.35 -7.02 -0.91
CA GLU A 10 -23.01 -6.78 -1.45
C GLU A 10 -22.64 -5.29 -1.40
N THR A 11 -21.41 -4.98 -0.97
CA THR A 11 -20.88 -3.62 -1.06
C THR A 11 -20.85 -3.16 -2.52
N THR A 12 -21.34 -1.95 -2.77
CA THR A 12 -21.24 -1.29 -4.09
C THR A 12 -20.42 0.00 -3.98
N TYR A 13 -19.69 0.32 -5.05
CA TYR A 13 -19.02 1.60 -5.22
C TYR A 13 -19.36 2.20 -6.59
N LYS A 14 -19.97 3.38 -6.62
CA LYS A 14 -20.50 4.03 -7.83
C LYS A 14 -21.40 3.09 -8.68
N LYS A 15 -22.28 2.33 -8.01
CA LYS A 15 -23.18 1.33 -8.60
C LYS A 15 -22.48 0.12 -9.25
N THR A 16 -21.17 -0.04 -9.04
CA THR A 16 -20.44 -1.26 -9.39
C THR A 16 -20.33 -2.12 -8.14
N THR A 17 -20.67 -3.40 -8.24
CA THR A 17 -20.51 -4.33 -7.12
C THR A 17 -19.03 -4.54 -6.81
N SER A 18 -18.71 -4.82 -5.54
CA SER A 18 -17.33 -5.02 -5.10
C SER A 18 -16.68 -6.21 -5.80
N SER A 19 -17.42 -7.30 -6.02
CA SER A 19 -17.00 -8.47 -6.80
C SER A 19 -16.64 -8.11 -8.25
N ALA A 20 -17.50 -7.36 -8.94
CA ALA A 20 -17.25 -6.94 -10.32
C ALA A 20 -16.06 -5.98 -10.40
N LEU A 21 -15.92 -5.08 -9.43
CA LEU A 21 -14.76 -4.19 -9.37
C LEU A 21 -13.46 -4.98 -9.14
N LYS A 22 -13.43 -5.92 -8.19
CA LYS A 22 -12.26 -6.78 -7.96
C LYS A 22 -11.87 -7.54 -9.23
N GLY A 23 -12.82 -8.19 -9.90
CA GLY A 23 -12.56 -8.90 -11.13
C GLY A 23 -12.02 -8.01 -12.25
N ALA A 24 -12.61 -6.83 -12.46
CA ALA A 24 -12.13 -5.86 -13.45
C ALA A 24 -10.70 -5.36 -13.14
N ILE A 25 -10.36 -5.20 -11.86
CA ILE A 25 -9.01 -4.85 -11.42
C ILE A 25 -8.02 -5.96 -11.77
N GLN A 26 -8.34 -7.20 -11.42
CA GLN A 26 -7.45 -8.35 -11.64
C GLN A 26 -7.22 -8.60 -13.14
N LEU A 27 -8.28 -8.56 -13.96
CA LEU A 27 -8.18 -8.68 -15.42
C LEU A 27 -7.34 -7.54 -16.02
N GLY A 28 -7.61 -6.31 -15.61
CA GLY A 28 -6.92 -5.12 -16.13
C GLY A 28 -5.42 -5.08 -15.77
N ILE A 29 -5.07 -5.38 -14.52
CA ILE A 29 -3.67 -5.44 -14.08
C ILE A 29 -2.95 -6.59 -14.77
N THR A 30 -3.56 -7.79 -14.85
CA THR A 30 -2.99 -8.95 -15.56
C THR A 30 -2.61 -8.59 -16.99
N HIS A 31 -3.55 -8.01 -17.75
CA HIS A 31 -3.28 -7.64 -19.13
C HIS A 31 -2.20 -6.56 -19.23
N THR A 32 -2.32 -5.48 -18.46
CA THR A 32 -1.46 -4.30 -18.65
C THR A 32 -0.03 -4.51 -18.16
N VAL A 33 0.15 -5.20 -17.03
CA VAL A 33 1.49 -5.55 -16.54
C VAL A 33 2.07 -6.69 -17.39
N GLY A 34 1.29 -7.71 -17.74
CA GLY A 34 1.74 -8.81 -18.61
C GLY A 34 2.19 -8.32 -19.99
N SER A 35 1.44 -7.42 -20.61
CA SER A 35 1.81 -6.80 -21.89
C SER A 35 3.01 -5.86 -21.76
N LEU A 36 3.21 -5.22 -20.61
CA LEU A 36 4.38 -4.36 -20.38
C LEU A 36 5.66 -5.17 -20.20
N SER A 37 5.58 -6.37 -19.63
CA SER A 37 6.73 -7.28 -19.46
C SER A 37 7.32 -7.77 -20.78
N THR A 38 6.57 -7.71 -21.89
CA THR A 38 7.08 -8.06 -23.23
C THR A 38 7.76 -6.88 -23.93
N LYS A 39 7.57 -5.65 -23.43
CA LYS A 39 8.22 -4.45 -23.97
C LYS A 39 9.62 -4.31 -23.34
N PRO A 40 10.65 -3.94 -24.13
CA PRO A 40 12.00 -3.78 -23.60
C PRO A 40 12.04 -2.75 -22.46
N GLU A 41 12.98 -2.97 -21.55
CA GLU A 41 13.29 -2.02 -20.48
C GLU A 41 14.01 -0.79 -21.07
N ARG A 42 13.67 0.37 -20.50
CA ARG A 42 14.25 1.66 -20.85
C ARG A 42 14.03 2.65 -19.72
N ASP A 43 14.85 3.69 -19.70
CA ASP A 43 14.74 4.78 -18.75
C ASP A 43 13.39 5.52 -18.85
N VAL A 44 12.96 6.06 -17.72
CA VAL A 44 11.75 6.88 -17.61
C VAL A 44 12.04 8.29 -18.14
N LEU A 45 11.23 8.73 -19.10
CA LEU A 45 11.28 10.08 -19.64
C LEU A 45 10.17 10.93 -19.04
N MET A 46 10.33 12.27 -19.06
CA MET A 46 9.33 13.19 -18.51
C MET A 46 7.93 13.01 -19.14
N GLN A 47 7.87 12.60 -20.41
CA GLN A 47 6.61 12.35 -21.11
C GLN A 47 5.86 11.14 -20.55
N ASP A 48 6.57 10.14 -20.00
CA ASP A 48 5.98 8.90 -19.49
C ASP A 48 5.05 9.14 -18.29
N PHE A 49 5.29 10.19 -17.50
CA PHE A 49 4.43 10.55 -16.37
C PHE A 49 3.01 10.98 -16.80
N TYR A 50 2.84 11.42 -18.05
CA TYR A 50 1.57 11.91 -18.58
C TYR A 50 0.83 10.89 -19.44
N VAL A 51 1.47 9.76 -19.78
CA VAL A 51 0.87 8.70 -20.60
C VAL A 51 -0.31 8.07 -19.87
N VAL A 52 -1.41 7.84 -20.61
CA VAL A 52 -2.54 7.04 -20.16
C VAL A 52 -2.90 6.05 -21.25
N GLU A 53 -2.64 4.78 -21.00
CA GLU A 53 -3.05 3.69 -21.89
C GLU A 53 -4.47 3.24 -21.55
N SER A 54 -5.24 2.79 -22.54
CA SER A 54 -6.60 2.32 -22.33
C SER A 54 -6.91 1.09 -23.17
N ILE A 55 -7.49 0.08 -22.53
CA ILE A 55 -7.96 -1.14 -23.18
C ILE A 55 -9.42 -1.42 -22.81
N PHE A 56 -10.16 -2.03 -23.74
CA PHE A 56 -11.55 -2.40 -23.56
C PHE A 56 -11.67 -3.90 -23.30
N PHE A 57 -12.48 -4.27 -22.31
CA PHE A 57 -12.80 -5.63 -21.91
C PHE A 57 -14.31 -5.85 -22.14
N PRO A 58 -14.71 -6.35 -23.32
CA PRO A 58 -16.07 -6.83 -23.55
C PRO A 58 -16.30 -8.16 -22.83
N SER A 59 -17.51 -8.35 -22.30
CA SER A 59 -17.94 -9.58 -21.61
C SER A 59 -17.82 -10.83 -22.50
N GLU A 60 -18.09 -10.71 -23.79
CA GLU A 60 -17.92 -11.78 -24.79
C GLU A 60 -16.45 -12.08 -25.14
N GLY A 61 -15.51 -11.24 -24.69
CA GLY A 61 -14.09 -11.34 -25.04
C GLY A 61 -13.75 -10.69 -26.39
N SER A 62 -12.46 -10.62 -26.68
CA SER A 62 -11.92 -10.07 -27.93
C SER A 62 -10.62 -10.77 -28.31
N ASN A 63 -10.04 -10.40 -29.46
CA ASN A 63 -8.70 -10.86 -29.84
C ASN A 63 -7.58 -10.40 -28.88
N LEU A 64 -7.85 -9.40 -28.04
CA LEU A 64 -6.87 -8.83 -27.10
C LEU A 64 -7.17 -9.16 -25.63
N THR A 65 -8.43 -9.43 -25.29
CA THR A 65 -8.88 -9.57 -23.91
C THR A 65 -9.77 -10.81 -23.75
N PRO A 66 -9.63 -11.59 -22.66
CA PRO A 66 -10.43 -12.78 -22.45
C PRO A 66 -11.91 -12.43 -22.18
N ALA A 67 -12.80 -13.38 -22.48
CA ALA A 67 -14.20 -13.33 -22.07
C ALA A 67 -14.34 -13.40 -20.54
N HIS A 68 -15.40 -12.79 -20.00
CA HIS A 68 -15.64 -12.74 -18.56
C HIS A 68 -17.11 -12.53 -18.20
N HIS A 69 -17.49 -12.87 -16.96
CA HIS A 69 -18.87 -12.77 -16.48
C HIS A 69 -19.29 -11.37 -15.97
N TYR A 70 -18.37 -10.41 -15.93
CA TYR A 70 -18.68 -9.02 -15.54
C TYR A 70 -19.23 -8.21 -16.72
N ASN A 71 -19.90 -7.09 -16.44
CA ASN A 71 -20.28 -6.12 -17.46
C ASN A 71 -19.05 -5.58 -18.21
N ASP A 72 -19.25 -5.21 -19.47
CA ASP A 72 -18.25 -4.53 -20.28
C ASP A 72 -17.63 -3.34 -19.54
N PHE A 73 -16.30 -3.25 -19.59
CA PHE A 73 -15.57 -2.17 -18.96
C PHE A 73 -14.35 -1.76 -19.77
N ARG A 74 -13.90 -0.52 -19.54
CA ARG A 74 -12.64 -0.02 -20.06
C ARG A 74 -11.66 0.15 -18.91
N PHE A 75 -10.46 -0.40 -19.05
CA PHE A 75 -9.39 -0.26 -18.09
C PHE A 75 -8.40 0.78 -18.58
N LYS A 76 -8.00 1.72 -17.71
CA LYS A 76 -6.99 2.73 -18.01
C LYS A 76 -5.81 2.58 -17.05
N THR A 77 -4.61 2.62 -17.61
CA THR A 77 -3.35 2.57 -16.86
C THR A 77 -2.61 3.89 -17.02
N TYR A 78 -2.35 4.56 -15.91
CA TYR A 78 -1.67 5.84 -15.88
C TYR A 78 -0.17 5.60 -15.69
N ALA A 79 0.66 6.32 -16.46
CA ALA A 79 2.12 6.31 -16.39
C ALA A 79 2.74 4.89 -16.26
N PRO A 80 2.41 3.93 -17.17
CA PRO A 80 2.79 2.52 -17.03
C PRO A 80 4.29 2.30 -16.85
N VAL A 81 5.11 3.03 -17.62
CA VAL A 81 6.58 2.94 -17.57
C VAL A 81 7.13 3.47 -16.24
N ALA A 82 6.58 4.58 -15.73
CA ALA A 82 6.98 5.13 -14.44
C ALA A 82 6.66 4.18 -13.28
N PHE A 83 5.47 3.56 -13.28
CA PHE A 83 5.10 2.59 -12.25
C PHE A 83 5.83 1.25 -12.38
N ARG A 84 6.30 0.86 -13.58
CA ARG A 84 7.28 -0.24 -13.70
C ARG A 84 8.57 0.12 -12.98
N TYR A 85 9.15 1.29 -13.25
CA TYR A 85 10.36 1.77 -12.58
C TYR A 85 10.20 1.87 -11.06
N PHE A 86 9.08 2.40 -10.56
CA PHE A 86 8.86 2.48 -9.11
C PHE A 86 8.79 1.10 -8.47
N ARG A 87 8.10 0.13 -9.10
CA ARG A 87 8.06 -1.25 -8.59
C ARG A 87 9.46 -1.87 -8.53
N GLU A 88 10.27 -1.68 -9.57
CA GLU A 88 11.66 -2.14 -9.61
C GLU A 88 12.51 -1.51 -8.51
N LEU A 89 12.39 -0.19 -8.30
CA LEU A 89 13.11 0.52 -7.24
C LEU A 89 12.75 -0.03 -5.84
N PHE A 90 11.50 -0.46 -5.64
CA PHE A 90 11.03 -1.10 -4.41
C PHE A 90 11.24 -2.62 -4.39
N GLY A 91 11.98 -3.16 -5.35
CA GLY A 91 12.33 -4.58 -5.43
C GLY A 91 11.19 -5.51 -5.84
N ILE A 92 10.05 -4.99 -6.29
CA ILE A 92 8.87 -5.78 -6.63
C ILE A 92 9.00 -6.34 -8.05
N ARG A 93 9.16 -7.66 -8.13
CA ARG A 93 9.19 -8.36 -9.42
C ARG A 93 7.80 -8.36 -10.09
N PRO A 94 7.71 -8.25 -11.41
CA PRO A 94 6.43 -8.25 -12.12
C PRO A 94 5.56 -9.49 -11.83
N ASP A 95 6.19 -10.67 -11.76
CA ASP A 95 5.50 -11.93 -11.50
C ASP A 95 4.88 -11.97 -10.09
N ASP A 96 5.60 -11.47 -9.09
CA ASP A 96 5.12 -11.43 -7.71
C ASP A 96 3.96 -10.42 -7.57
N TYR A 97 4.07 -9.27 -8.23
CA TYR A 97 3.00 -8.27 -8.29
C TYR A 97 1.72 -8.83 -8.94
N LEU A 98 1.88 -9.57 -10.04
CA LEU A 98 0.78 -10.21 -10.74
C LEU A 98 0.15 -11.32 -9.90
N TYR A 99 0.97 -12.19 -9.31
CA TYR A 99 0.49 -13.30 -8.48
C TYR A 99 -0.30 -12.79 -7.28
N SER A 100 0.28 -11.85 -6.52
CA SER A 100 -0.32 -11.28 -5.32
C SER A 100 -1.66 -10.58 -5.56
N LEU A 101 -1.76 -9.80 -6.64
CA LEU A 101 -2.96 -9.01 -6.93
C LEU A 101 -4.00 -9.74 -7.75
N CYS A 102 -3.59 -10.64 -8.66
CA CYS A 102 -4.45 -11.15 -9.72
C CYS A 102 -4.71 -12.66 -9.64
N SER A 103 -3.85 -13.45 -8.98
CA SER A 103 -4.04 -14.90 -8.85
C SER A 103 -4.83 -15.31 -7.61
N GLU A 104 -4.89 -14.44 -6.61
CA GLU A 104 -5.61 -14.70 -5.34
C GLU A 104 -6.75 -13.69 -5.11
N PRO A 105 -7.82 -14.05 -4.38
CA PRO A 105 -8.95 -13.15 -4.16
C PRO A 105 -8.60 -11.90 -3.34
N LEU A 106 -8.94 -10.71 -3.85
CA LEU A 106 -8.81 -9.47 -3.09
C LEU A 106 -9.80 -9.41 -1.91
N ILE A 107 -9.29 -9.07 -0.73
CA ILE A 107 -10.06 -9.00 0.52
C ILE A 107 -10.51 -7.55 0.75
N GLU A 108 -11.82 -7.32 0.85
CA GLU A 108 -12.36 -5.98 1.16
C GLU A 108 -12.17 -5.63 2.64
N LEU A 109 -11.62 -4.44 2.90
CA LEU A 109 -11.50 -3.91 4.25
C LEU A 109 -12.74 -3.07 4.58
N SER A 110 -13.37 -3.37 5.72
CA SER A 110 -14.53 -2.64 6.24
C SER A 110 -14.19 -1.24 6.77
N ASN A 111 -12.91 -0.86 6.79
CA ASN A 111 -12.44 0.44 7.23
C ASN A 111 -12.82 1.54 6.23
N SER A 112 -14.06 2.02 6.32
CA SER A 112 -14.45 3.29 5.74
C SER A 112 -13.76 4.41 6.52
N GLY A 113 -12.63 4.91 6.02
CA GLY A 113 -12.16 6.24 6.40
C GLY A 113 -13.27 7.28 6.12
N ALA A 114 -13.15 8.49 6.68
CA ALA A 114 -14.14 9.55 6.52
C ALA A 114 -14.48 9.89 5.05
N SER A 115 -13.62 9.55 4.10
CA SER A 115 -13.82 9.79 2.66
C SER A 115 -14.78 8.82 1.96
N GLY A 116 -15.23 7.75 2.63
CA GLY A 116 -16.09 6.73 2.00
C GLY A 116 -15.39 5.96 0.87
N SER A 117 -14.04 5.93 0.90
CA SER A 117 -13.23 5.13 0.00
C SER A 117 -13.36 3.63 0.30
N LEU A 118 -13.24 2.82 -0.74
CA LEU A 118 -13.14 1.38 -0.66
C LEU A 118 -11.66 0.99 -0.61
N PHE A 119 -11.36 0.01 0.24
CA PHE A 119 -10.03 -0.54 0.41
C PHE A 119 -10.07 -2.04 0.18
N TYR A 120 -9.11 -2.53 -0.60
CA TYR A 120 -8.81 -3.95 -0.70
C TYR A 120 -7.39 -4.21 -0.22
N VAL A 121 -7.16 -5.43 0.23
CA VAL A 121 -5.82 -5.95 0.51
C VAL A 121 -5.62 -7.25 -0.27
N SER A 122 -4.39 -7.48 -0.75
CA SER A 122 -4.00 -8.77 -1.35
C SER A 122 -4.02 -9.89 -0.30
N SER A 123 -4.15 -11.14 -0.75
CA SER A 123 -4.26 -12.31 0.16
C SER A 123 -3.00 -12.56 1.01
N ASP A 124 -1.83 -12.21 0.47
CA ASP A 124 -0.54 -12.23 1.16
C ASP A 124 -0.31 -10.99 2.06
N ASP A 125 -1.27 -10.07 2.09
CA ASP A 125 -1.28 -8.87 2.92
C ASP A 125 -0.15 -7.86 2.59
N GLU A 126 0.41 -7.92 1.38
CA GLU A 126 1.50 -7.03 0.93
C GLU A 126 1.02 -5.72 0.31
N PHE A 127 -0.10 -5.74 -0.40
CA PHE A 127 -0.60 -4.60 -1.18
C PHE A 127 -1.94 -4.11 -0.68
N ILE A 128 -2.09 -2.79 -0.61
CA ILE A 128 -3.36 -2.11 -0.42
C ILE A 128 -3.79 -1.49 -1.75
N ILE A 129 -5.06 -1.73 -2.12
CA ILE A 129 -5.73 -1.04 -3.21
C ILE A 129 -6.74 -0.08 -2.61
N LYS A 130 -6.62 1.20 -2.93
CA LYS A 130 -7.53 2.23 -2.43
C LYS A 130 -8.23 2.93 -3.57
N THR A 131 -9.56 3.08 -3.49
CA THR A 131 -10.28 3.96 -4.41
C THR A 131 -9.98 5.43 -4.09
N VAL A 132 -9.68 6.20 -5.13
CA VAL A 132 -9.41 7.64 -5.03
C VAL A 132 -10.39 8.44 -5.89
N GLN A 133 -10.63 9.69 -5.49
CA GLN A 133 -11.43 10.64 -6.23
C GLN A 133 -10.70 11.07 -7.51
N HIS A 134 -11.44 11.69 -8.44
CA HIS A 134 -10.85 12.18 -9.69
C HIS A 134 -9.71 13.17 -9.43
N LYS A 135 -9.93 14.15 -8.55
CA LYS A 135 -8.95 15.19 -8.21
C LYS A 135 -7.69 14.59 -7.56
N GLU A 136 -7.85 13.59 -6.70
CA GLU A 136 -6.73 12.90 -6.05
C GLU A 136 -5.88 12.13 -7.07
N ALA A 137 -6.50 11.42 -8.03
CA ALA A 137 -5.76 10.71 -9.08
C ALA A 137 -5.03 11.67 -10.04
N GLU A 138 -5.69 12.76 -10.43
CA GLU A 138 -5.08 13.80 -11.28
C GLU A 138 -3.91 14.47 -10.55
N PHE A 139 -4.07 14.75 -9.25
CA PHE A 139 -3.01 15.28 -8.42
C PHE A 139 -1.83 14.29 -8.31
N LEU A 140 -2.09 13.01 -8.05
CA LEU A 140 -1.05 11.98 -7.99
C LEU A 140 -0.26 11.92 -9.31
N GLN A 141 -0.93 12.02 -10.46
CA GLN A 141 -0.24 12.05 -11.75
C GLN A 141 0.70 13.26 -11.88
N LYS A 142 0.27 14.45 -11.42
CA LYS A 142 1.11 15.67 -11.38
C LYS A 142 2.26 15.57 -10.38
N LEU A 143 2.11 14.75 -9.33
CA LEU A 143 3.13 14.50 -8.31
C LEU A 143 4.28 13.59 -8.81
N LEU A 144 4.03 12.72 -9.80
CA LEU A 144 4.96 11.65 -10.19
C LEU A 144 6.39 12.14 -10.51
N PRO A 145 6.64 13.25 -11.22
CA PRO A 145 8.00 13.72 -11.47
C PRO A 145 8.75 14.07 -10.18
N GLY A 146 8.10 14.75 -9.23
CA GLY A 146 8.72 15.08 -7.95
C GLY A 146 8.86 13.87 -7.03
N TYR A 147 7.91 12.93 -7.12
CA TYR A 147 8.02 11.65 -6.42
C TYR A 147 9.24 10.86 -6.92
N TYR A 148 9.45 10.79 -8.24
CA TYR A 148 10.65 10.20 -8.84
C TYR A 148 11.94 10.85 -8.30
N MET A 149 12.00 12.18 -8.23
CA MET A 149 13.17 12.87 -7.66
C MET A 149 13.40 12.50 -6.19
N ASN A 150 12.34 12.52 -5.37
CA ASN A 150 12.44 12.16 -3.96
C ASN A 150 12.94 10.72 -3.77
N LEU A 151 12.43 9.77 -4.55
CA LEU A 151 12.84 8.37 -4.43
C LEU A 151 14.33 8.16 -4.72
N ASN A 152 14.88 8.88 -5.70
CA ASN A 152 16.31 8.79 -6.02
C ASN A 152 17.21 9.54 -5.02
N GLN A 153 16.68 10.55 -4.32
CA GLN A 153 17.46 11.38 -3.38
C GLN A 153 17.26 11.00 -1.91
N ASN A 154 16.19 10.29 -1.57
CA ASN A 154 15.79 9.91 -0.22
C ASN A 154 15.26 8.47 -0.22
N PRO A 155 16.14 7.45 -0.39
CA PRO A 155 15.74 6.05 -0.54
C PRO A 155 15.00 5.50 0.69
N ARG A 156 15.14 6.13 1.87
CA ARG A 156 14.44 5.75 3.10
C ARG A 156 13.15 6.54 3.35
N THR A 157 12.62 7.25 2.35
CA THR A 157 11.40 8.06 2.47
C THR A 157 10.25 7.27 3.09
N LEU A 158 9.48 7.92 3.95
CA LEU A 158 8.29 7.38 4.61
C LEU A 158 7.00 7.66 3.83
N LEU A 159 7.11 8.34 2.67
CA LEU A 159 5.97 8.55 1.79
C LEU A 159 5.39 7.19 1.30
N PRO A 160 4.09 7.13 0.98
CA PRO A 160 3.49 5.92 0.43
C PRO A 160 4.27 5.38 -0.77
N LYS A 161 4.44 4.06 -0.86
CA LYS A 161 5.07 3.41 -2.00
C LYS A 161 4.02 3.11 -3.05
N PHE A 162 3.98 3.89 -4.13
CA PHE A 162 2.95 3.75 -5.15
C PHE A 162 3.40 2.79 -6.26
N TYR A 163 2.61 1.74 -6.51
CA TYR A 163 2.94 0.67 -7.46
C TYR A 163 2.09 0.69 -8.72
N GLY A 164 0.97 1.42 -8.70
CA GLY A 164 0.14 1.61 -9.88
C GLY A 164 -1.00 2.58 -9.64
N LEU A 165 -1.38 3.31 -10.69
CA LEU A 165 -2.57 4.14 -10.75
C LEU A 165 -3.42 3.69 -11.94
N TYR A 166 -4.67 3.30 -11.65
CA TYR A 166 -5.57 2.72 -12.65
C TYR A 166 -6.96 3.33 -12.58
N CYS A 167 -7.73 3.18 -13.65
CA CYS A 167 -9.16 3.52 -13.67
C CYS A 167 -9.97 2.42 -14.36
N VAL A 168 -10.97 1.91 -13.65
CA VAL A 168 -12.03 1.06 -14.20
C VAL A 168 -13.19 1.98 -14.62
N GLN A 169 -13.54 1.96 -15.89
CA GLN A 169 -14.67 2.68 -16.46
C GLN A 169 -15.77 1.69 -16.82
N ALA A 170 -16.85 1.67 -16.04
CA ALA A 170 -17.99 0.77 -16.22
C ALA A 170 -19.31 1.54 -16.00
N GLY A 171 -20.34 1.26 -16.81
CA GLY A 171 -21.67 1.87 -16.66
C GLY A 171 -21.68 3.41 -16.64
N GLY A 172 -20.80 4.05 -17.43
CA GLY A 172 -20.65 5.51 -17.46
C GLY A 172 -20.01 6.12 -16.20
N LYS A 173 -19.45 5.31 -15.29
CA LYS A 173 -18.75 5.75 -14.09
C LYS A 173 -17.26 5.41 -14.17
N ASN A 174 -16.45 6.27 -13.56
CA ASN A 174 -15.01 6.09 -13.45
C ASN A 174 -14.64 5.80 -11.99
N ILE A 175 -14.05 4.64 -11.73
CA ILE A 175 -13.54 4.23 -10.42
C ILE A 175 -12.02 4.21 -10.54
N ARG A 176 -11.35 5.12 -9.85
CA ARG A 176 -9.90 5.25 -9.87
C ARG A 176 -9.33 4.57 -8.64
N ILE A 177 -8.24 3.85 -8.82
CA ILE A 177 -7.58 3.10 -7.76
C ILE A 177 -6.09 3.35 -7.78
N VAL A 178 -5.51 3.35 -6.59
CA VAL A 178 -4.07 3.35 -6.39
C VAL A 178 -3.70 2.06 -5.69
N VAL A 179 -2.68 1.39 -6.21
CA VAL A 179 -2.05 0.24 -5.55
C VAL A 179 -0.80 0.74 -4.82
N MET A 180 -0.68 0.40 -3.55
CA MET A 180 0.41 0.85 -2.69
C MET A 180 0.79 -0.21 -1.65
N ASN A 181 1.91 0.00 -0.94
CA ASN A 181 2.34 -0.89 0.12
C ASN A 181 1.33 -0.98 1.28
N ASN A 182 1.18 -2.17 1.86
CA ASN A 182 0.63 -2.32 3.19
C ASN A 182 1.72 -2.04 4.24
N LEU A 183 1.57 -0.93 4.97
CA LEU A 183 2.51 -0.54 6.02
C LEU A 183 2.43 -1.46 7.25
N LEU A 184 1.27 -2.06 7.52
CA LEU A 184 1.01 -2.84 8.74
C LEU A 184 0.55 -4.26 8.37
N PRO A 185 1.49 -5.14 7.97
CA PRO A 185 1.15 -6.50 7.57
C PRO A 185 0.71 -7.34 8.78
N ARG A 186 -0.23 -8.26 8.57
CA ARG A 186 -0.74 -9.24 9.54
C ARG A 186 0.33 -10.20 10.05
N SER A 187 1.44 -10.35 9.31
CA SER A 187 2.58 -11.16 9.71
C SER A 187 3.22 -10.68 11.01
N VAL A 188 3.06 -9.40 11.35
CA VAL A 188 3.52 -8.81 12.60
C VAL A 188 2.31 -8.32 13.41
N ARG A 189 2.14 -8.86 14.63
CA ARG A 189 1.04 -8.45 15.51
C ARG A 189 1.28 -7.05 16.08
N MET A 190 0.53 -6.07 15.60
CA MET A 190 0.57 -4.71 16.16
C MET A 190 -0.27 -4.64 17.44
N HIS A 191 0.35 -4.17 18.53
CA HIS A 191 -0.32 -4.06 19.84
C HIS A 191 -0.91 -2.67 20.03
N LEU A 192 -0.23 -1.63 19.55
CA LEU A 192 -0.74 -0.26 19.53
C LEU A 192 -0.64 0.29 18.11
N LYS A 193 -1.58 1.19 17.76
CA LYS A 193 -1.65 1.84 16.45
C LYS A 193 -2.19 3.25 16.62
N TYR A 194 -1.47 4.23 16.09
CA TYR A 194 -1.78 5.64 16.18
C TYR A 194 -1.76 6.29 14.79
N ASP A 195 -2.79 7.09 14.49
CA ASP A 195 -2.80 8.06 13.40
C ASP A 195 -2.44 9.40 14.03
N LEU A 196 -1.28 9.99 13.68
CA LEU A 196 -0.76 11.22 14.29
C LEU A 196 -0.68 12.35 13.27
N LYS A 197 -1.09 13.57 13.66
CA LYS A 197 -1.08 14.77 12.80
C LYS A 197 -0.36 15.98 13.44
N GLY A 198 -0.12 15.95 14.74
CA GLY A 198 0.39 17.10 15.51
C GLY A 198 -0.68 18.14 15.85
N SER A 199 -1.95 17.92 15.51
CA SER A 199 -3.08 18.76 15.92
C SER A 199 -3.85 18.14 17.09
N THR A 200 -4.71 18.90 17.75
CA THR A 200 -5.46 18.44 18.95
C THR A 200 -6.97 18.38 18.72
N TYR A 201 -7.53 19.23 17.85
CA TYR A 201 -8.97 19.28 17.62
C TYR A 201 -9.50 17.99 16.95
N LYS A 202 -10.44 17.30 17.61
CA LYS A 202 -11.01 16.00 17.17
C LYS A 202 -9.94 14.90 16.94
N ARG A 203 -8.82 15.00 17.64
CA ARG A 203 -7.71 14.02 17.58
C ARG A 203 -7.76 13.03 18.75
N ARG A 204 -8.95 12.51 19.02
CA ARG A 204 -9.21 11.36 19.90
C ARG A 204 -9.97 10.27 19.13
N ALA A 205 -9.67 9.00 19.40
CA ALA A 205 -10.41 7.87 18.87
C ALA A 205 -11.88 7.93 19.30
N SER A 206 -12.80 7.61 18.39
CA SER A 206 -14.22 7.53 18.72
C SER A 206 -14.50 6.28 19.58
N PRO A 207 -15.60 6.26 20.34
CA PRO A 207 -16.00 5.06 21.09
C PRO A 207 -16.06 3.82 20.18
N LYS A 208 -16.70 3.95 19.01
CA LYS A 208 -16.78 2.88 18.00
C LYS A 208 -15.41 2.37 17.52
N GLU A 209 -14.41 3.25 17.42
CA GLU A 209 -13.05 2.82 17.04
C GLU A 209 -12.36 2.08 18.18
N ARG A 210 -12.58 2.52 19.43
CA ARG A 210 -12.03 1.90 20.64
C ARG A 210 -12.60 0.50 20.91
N ASP A 211 -13.84 0.24 20.48
CA ASP A 211 -14.48 -1.07 20.60
C ASP A 211 -13.94 -2.12 19.61
N LYS A 212 -13.11 -1.72 18.63
CA LYS A 212 -12.48 -2.66 17.70
C LYS A 212 -11.39 -3.46 18.41
N ALA A 213 -11.18 -4.70 17.95
CA ALA A 213 -10.06 -5.54 18.43
C ALA A 213 -8.67 -4.90 18.24
N PHE A 214 -8.52 -4.08 17.19
CA PHE A 214 -7.27 -3.37 16.86
C PHE A 214 -7.56 -1.89 16.59
N PRO A 215 -7.81 -1.09 17.65
CA PRO A 215 -8.21 0.30 17.52
C PRO A 215 -7.10 1.16 16.90
N THR A 216 -7.50 2.22 16.21
CA THR A 216 -6.61 3.26 15.70
C THR A 216 -6.76 4.50 16.56
N PHE A 217 -5.81 4.71 17.45
CA PHE A 217 -5.75 5.86 18.35
C PHE A 217 -5.27 7.12 17.62
N LYS A 218 -5.43 8.28 18.25
CA LYS A 218 -5.01 9.58 17.70
C LYS A 218 -4.13 10.36 18.69
N ASP A 219 -3.76 11.59 18.34
CA ASP A 219 -2.78 12.41 19.08
C ASP A 219 -3.11 12.56 20.58
N LEU A 220 -4.36 12.85 20.95
CA LEU A 220 -4.75 13.02 22.35
C LEU A 220 -4.77 11.70 23.13
N ASP A 221 -4.95 10.56 22.44
CA ASP A 221 -4.79 9.25 23.06
C ASP A 221 -3.30 8.95 23.25
N PHE A 222 -2.46 9.20 22.24
CA PHE A 222 -1.01 9.01 22.32
C PHE A 222 -0.38 9.79 23.48
N MET A 223 -0.71 11.07 23.63
CA MET A 223 -0.20 11.91 24.72
C MET A 223 -0.63 11.43 26.12
N GLN A 224 -1.77 10.73 26.21
CA GLN A 224 -2.30 10.20 27.46
C GLN A 224 -1.73 8.81 27.78
N ASP A 225 -1.67 7.95 26.77
CA ASP A 225 -1.26 6.54 26.91
C ASP A 225 0.26 6.41 27.03
N LEU A 226 1.02 7.33 26.40
CA LEU A 226 2.49 7.34 26.34
C LEU A 226 3.03 8.75 26.66
N PRO A 227 2.90 9.24 27.90
CA PRO A 227 3.31 10.60 28.27
C PRO A 227 4.81 10.85 28.09
N ASP A 228 5.63 9.82 28.28
CA ASP A 228 7.09 9.88 28.09
C ASP A 228 7.52 9.64 26.63
N GLY A 229 6.56 9.38 25.73
CA GLY A 229 6.79 9.16 24.31
C GLY A 229 7.42 7.80 23.97
N LEU A 230 8.10 7.76 22.82
CA LEU A 230 8.81 6.57 22.32
C LEU A 230 10.32 6.80 22.42
N PHE A 231 10.99 5.93 23.16
CA PHE A 231 12.45 5.97 23.28
C PHE A 231 13.10 5.29 22.08
N LEU A 232 13.98 6.03 21.40
CA LEU A 232 14.81 5.56 20.30
C LEU A 232 16.27 5.81 20.65
N ASP A 233 17.18 4.96 20.17
CA ASP A 233 18.60 5.28 20.23
C ASP A 233 18.90 6.54 19.39
N ALA A 234 19.99 7.22 19.73
CA ALA A 234 20.32 8.52 19.15
C ALA A 234 20.45 8.45 17.62
N ASP A 235 21.04 7.38 17.10
CA ASP A 235 21.28 7.26 15.67
C ASP A 235 19.98 7.00 14.90
N MET A 236 19.11 6.12 15.41
CA MET A 236 17.78 5.87 14.85
C MET A 236 16.90 7.11 14.92
N TYR A 237 16.92 7.83 16.05
CA TYR A 237 16.21 9.10 16.20
C TYR A 237 16.64 10.12 15.15
N ASN A 238 17.96 10.35 15.02
CA ASN A 238 18.52 11.31 14.06
C ASN A 238 18.16 10.94 12.62
N ALA A 239 18.26 9.66 12.26
CA ALA A 239 17.92 9.19 10.93
C ALA A 239 16.41 9.33 10.64
N LEU A 240 15.54 9.10 11.64
CA LEU A 240 14.09 9.27 11.51
C LEU A 240 13.72 10.74 11.33
N CYS A 241 14.25 11.62 12.17
CA CYS A 241 14.02 13.05 12.09
C CYS A 241 14.50 13.63 10.76
N LYS A 242 15.70 13.25 10.28
CA LYS A 242 16.23 13.68 8.99
C LYS A 242 15.32 13.26 7.83
N THR A 243 14.81 12.03 7.87
CA THR A 243 13.91 11.50 6.83
C THR A 243 12.57 12.23 6.86
N LEU A 244 11.95 12.36 8.04
CA LEU A 244 10.69 13.10 8.22
C LEU A 244 10.81 14.55 7.76
N GLN A 245 11.92 15.23 8.08
CA GLN A 245 12.14 16.61 7.65
C GLN A 245 12.16 16.73 6.12
N ARG A 246 12.85 15.81 5.42
CA ARG A 246 12.90 15.78 3.95
C ARG A 246 11.53 15.50 3.34
N ASP A 247 10.81 14.51 3.87
CA ASP A 247 9.48 14.16 3.38
C ASP A 247 8.47 15.30 3.60
N CYS A 248 8.54 15.98 4.75
CA CYS A 248 7.71 17.15 5.03
C CYS A 248 8.00 18.31 4.05
N LEU A 249 9.26 18.53 3.67
CA LEU A 249 9.61 19.53 2.66
C LEU A 249 9.01 19.18 1.28
N VAL A 250 9.03 17.91 0.89
CA VAL A 250 8.38 17.43 -0.35
C VAL A 250 6.86 17.64 -0.27
N LEU A 251 6.22 17.22 0.82
CA LEU A 251 4.77 17.42 1.01
C LEU A 251 4.40 18.91 0.96
N GLN A 252 5.21 19.77 1.60
CA GLN A 252 5.03 21.21 1.58
C GLN A 252 5.21 21.80 0.17
N SER A 253 6.22 21.39 -0.59
CA SER A 253 6.45 21.91 -1.95
C SER A 253 5.29 21.61 -2.90
N PHE A 254 4.61 20.47 -2.68
CA PHE A 254 3.40 20.09 -3.41
C PHE A 254 2.10 20.64 -2.81
N LYS A 255 2.19 21.47 -1.77
CA LYS A 255 1.03 22.05 -1.04
C LYS A 255 0.08 20.96 -0.51
N ILE A 256 0.65 19.82 -0.12
CA ILE A 256 -0.09 18.71 0.48
C ILE A 256 -0.21 18.99 1.98
N MET A 257 -1.41 18.81 2.51
CA MET A 257 -1.72 18.92 3.92
C MET A 257 -2.65 17.79 4.33
N ASP A 258 -3.01 17.74 5.62
CA ASP A 258 -3.91 16.72 6.18
C ASP A 258 -3.44 15.27 6.06
N TYR A 259 -2.15 15.05 5.82
CA TYR A 259 -1.51 13.75 5.98
C TYR A 259 -1.35 13.41 7.46
N SER A 260 -1.23 12.12 7.77
CA SER A 260 -0.95 11.60 9.09
C SER A 260 0.29 10.71 9.04
N LEU A 261 1.07 10.69 10.12
CA LEU A 261 2.04 9.65 10.38
C LEU A 261 1.32 8.47 11.03
N LEU A 262 1.24 7.34 10.32
CA LEU A 262 0.71 6.09 10.88
C LEU A 262 1.82 5.37 11.64
N VAL A 263 1.66 5.21 12.94
CA VAL A 263 2.62 4.55 13.83
C VAL A 263 1.98 3.29 14.39
N ALA A 264 2.71 2.18 14.38
CA ALA A 264 2.30 0.95 15.06
C ALA A 264 3.44 0.40 15.91
N ILE A 265 3.08 -0.17 17.06
CA ILE A 265 4.04 -0.64 18.06
C ILE A 265 3.84 -2.14 18.26
N HIS A 266 4.93 -2.88 18.08
CA HIS A 266 5.02 -4.30 18.38
C HIS A 266 5.84 -4.50 19.67
N SER A 267 5.19 -4.83 20.79
CA SER A 267 5.86 -5.24 22.02
C SER A 267 6.29 -6.70 21.93
N LEU A 268 7.61 -6.93 21.97
CA LEU A 268 8.18 -8.28 21.94
C LEU A 268 7.75 -9.09 23.18
N ASP A 269 7.77 -8.47 24.35
CA ASP A 269 7.42 -9.13 25.62
C ASP A 269 5.94 -9.50 25.68
N GLN A 270 5.06 -8.65 25.14
CA GLN A 270 3.65 -8.96 25.05
C GLN A 270 3.40 -10.10 24.06
N ALA A 271 4.01 -10.04 22.86
CA ALA A 271 3.89 -11.10 21.87
C ALA A 271 4.39 -12.45 22.39
N GLN A 272 5.48 -12.47 23.16
CA GLN A 272 6.01 -13.69 23.80
C GLN A 272 5.03 -14.25 24.83
N ARG A 273 4.47 -13.40 25.70
CA ARG A 273 3.47 -13.82 26.70
C ARG A 273 2.21 -14.39 26.04
N GLU A 274 1.71 -13.76 24.99
CA GLU A 274 0.54 -14.23 24.25
C GLU A 274 0.81 -15.56 23.54
N ARG A 275 2.00 -15.76 22.95
CA ARG A 275 2.40 -17.04 22.36
C ARG A 275 2.47 -18.17 23.39
N ALA A 276 3.02 -17.87 24.58
CA ALA A 276 3.10 -18.82 25.69
C ALA A 276 1.69 -19.20 26.21
N ALA A 277 0.79 -18.23 26.34
CA ALA A 277 -0.59 -18.46 26.77
C ALA A 277 -1.42 -19.25 25.74
N ALA A 278 -1.14 -19.09 24.44
CA ALA A 278 -1.82 -19.80 23.36
C ALA A 278 -1.32 -21.25 23.13
N GLY A 279 -0.34 -21.74 23.91
CA GLY A 279 0.21 -23.09 23.77
C GLY A 279 0.88 -23.37 22.43
N ALA A 280 1.35 -22.33 21.72
CA ALA A 280 1.94 -22.49 20.39
C ALA A 280 3.37 -23.06 20.47
N PRO A 281 3.73 -24.08 19.66
CA PRO A 281 5.09 -24.64 19.66
C PRO A 281 6.11 -23.61 19.17
N ARG A 282 7.37 -23.76 19.64
CA ARG A 282 8.51 -22.92 19.25
C ARG A 282 8.69 -22.93 17.72
N ASP A 283 9.09 -21.80 17.14
CA ASP A 283 9.21 -21.51 15.69
C ASP A 283 10.06 -22.49 14.85
N ARG A 284 10.62 -23.58 15.41
CA ARG A 284 11.44 -24.57 14.67
C ARG A 284 10.63 -25.61 13.88
N ASP A 285 9.32 -25.76 14.11
CA ASP A 285 8.48 -26.79 13.44
C ASP A 285 7.49 -26.23 12.39
N ARG A 286 7.60 -24.94 12.02
CA ARG A 286 6.65 -24.27 11.10
C ARG A 286 7.07 -24.23 9.63
N GLU A 287 7.89 -25.17 9.15
CA GLU A 287 8.27 -25.19 7.73
C GLU A 287 7.24 -25.85 6.79
N ARG A 288 6.20 -26.53 7.28
CA ARG A 288 5.17 -27.13 6.41
C ARG A 288 3.76 -27.14 7.01
N ASP A 289 2.80 -26.63 6.24
CA ASP A 289 1.36 -26.94 6.39
C ASP A 289 1.12 -28.42 6.01
N PRO A 290 0.17 -29.16 6.61
CA PRO A 290 -0.23 -30.52 6.21
C PRO A 290 -0.53 -30.76 4.71
N ARG A 291 -0.61 -29.69 3.89
CA ARG A 291 -0.76 -29.75 2.43
C ARG A 291 0.54 -29.49 1.65
N GLY A 292 1.70 -29.43 2.30
CA GLY A 292 3.00 -29.21 1.64
C GLY A 292 3.17 -27.81 1.04
N ARG A 293 2.29 -26.86 1.38
CA ARG A 293 2.44 -25.45 0.98
C ARG A 293 3.47 -24.78 1.90
N PRO A 294 4.33 -23.89 1.37
CA PRO A 294 5.19 -23.05 2.19
C PRO A 294 4.33 -22.32 3.23
N ALA A 295 4.77 -22.29 4.49
CA ALA A 295 4.12 -21.52 5.54
C ALA A 295 3.90 -20.07 5.07
N ALA A 296 2.75 -19.47 5.48
CA ALA A 296 2.30 -18.13 5.13
C ALA A 296 3.47 -17.25 4.68
N GLN A 297 3.55 -17.01 3.37
CA GLN A 297 4.65 -16.30 2.73
C GLN A 297 4.94 -15.05 3.56
N ARG A 298 6.13 -15.01 4.19
CA ARG A 298 6.59 -13.83 4.91
C ARG A 298 6.42 -12.69 3.92
N ALA A 299 5.71 -11.63 4.30
CA ALA A 299 5.57 -10.46 3.45
C ALA A 299 6.98 -10.01 3.01
N LEU A 300 7.33 -10.32 1.77
CA LEU A 300 8.63 -10.15 1.15
C LEU A 300 8.91 -8.65 0.99
N TYR A 301 7.87 -7.90 0.66
CA TYR A 301 7.92 -6.47 0.36
C TYR A 301 7.40 -5.58 1.49
N SER A 302 6.88 -6.15 2.59
CA SER A 302 6.37 -5.40 3.74
C SER A 302 7.41 -5.21 4.86
N THR A 303 8.66 -5.52 4.59
CA THR A 303 9.70 -5.50 5.61
C THR A 303 10.13 -4.04 5.86
N ALA A 304 10.14 -3.52 7.08
CA ALA A 304 11.23 -3.72 8.05
C ALA A 304 12.68 -3.68 7.47
N MET A 305 12.91 -4.00 6.19
CA MET A 305 14.19 -3.86 5.48
C MET A 305 14.42 -2.45 4.94
N GLU A 306 13.40 -1.58 4.89
CA GLU A 306 13.58 -0.12 4.85
C GLU A 306 13.75 0.49 6.26
N SER A 307 14.31 -0.27 7.20
CA SER A 307 14.50 0.27 8.56
C SER A 307 15.39 1.51 8.49
N ILE A 308 14.87 2.60 9.02
CA ILE A 308 15.68 3.74 9.40
C ILE A 308 16.57 3.27 10.54
N GLN A 309 17.74 2.76 10.17
CA GLN A 309 18.78 2.33 11.09
C GLN A 309 19.82 3.43 11.21
N GLY A 310 20.33 3.61 12.42
CA GLY A 310 21.52 4.40 12.67
C GLY A 310 22.71 3.96 11.82
N GLU A 311 23.54 4.91 11.38
CA GLU A 311 24.71 4.63 10.53
C GLU A 311 25.73 3.70 11.21
N ALA A 312 25.77 3.68 12.55
CA ALA A 312 26.73 2.88 13.34
C ALA A 312 26.64 1.36 13.17
N ARG A 313 25.55 0.82 12.61
CA ARG A 313 25.45 -0.63 12.32
C ARG A 313 26.08 -1.05 11.00
N ARG A 314 26.50 -0.11 10.14
CA ARG A 314 27.30 -0.40 8.94
C ARG A 314 28.79 -0.30 9.26
N GLY A 315 29.30 -1.27 10.02
CA GLY A 315 30.73 -1.56 10.05
C GLY A 315 31.14 -2.12 8.69
N GLY A 316 31.68 -1.26 7.82
CA GLY A 316 32.21 -1.64 6.52
C GLY A 316 32.76 -0.39 5.83
N THR A 317 34.05 -0.17 5.99
CA THR A 317 34.85 0.78 5.21
C THR A 317 34.59 0.55 3.72
N ILE A 318 34.09 1.57 3.03
CA ILE A 318 34.16 1.64 1.57
C ILE A 318 35.63 1.97 1.28
N GLU A 319 36.43 0.96 1.00
CA GLU A 319 37.69 1.17 0.30
C GLU A 319 37.32 1.63 -1.11
N THR A 320 37.64 2.89 -1.41
CA THR A 320 37.69 3.40 -2.77
C THR A 320 38.95 2.83 -3.42
N ASP A 321 38.80 1.81 -4.26
CA ASP A 321 39.84 1.42 -5.20
C ASP A 321 39.95 2.50 -6.28
N ASP A 322 40.85 3.47 -6.05
CA ASP A 322 41.51 4.21 -7.12
C ASP A 322 42.74 3.41 -7.55
N GLN A 323 42.67 2.78 -8.73
CA GLN A 323 43.82 2.51 -9.61
C GLN A 323 43.42 2.59 -11.07
#